data_AF-A0A504KY76-F1
#
_entry.id   AF-A0A504KY76-F1
#
_cell.length_a   1.000
_cell.length_b   1.000
_cell.length_c   1.000
_cell.angle_alpha   90.00
_cell.angle_beta   90.00
_cell.angle_gamma   90.00
#
_symmetry.space_group_name_H-M   'P 1'
#
loop_
_entity.id
_entity.type
_entity.pdbx_description
1 polymer ?
#
loop_
_entity_poly.entity_id
_entity_poly.type
_entity_poly.pdbx_seq_one_letter_code
_entity_poly.pdbx_strand_id
1 'polypeptide(L)'
;MGLDIAVFKSVSTMEREFPEYSFQREPMTGECWVIDPEGMNLDWDAVTARSWRVGNIMHVAALRETIAGHLGDGSALERIVLYSGSHSGDAIEEPSFAELERELKLIESSPDEWVREFADCLSELIGMARREKNPIVFV
;
A
#
# COMPACT_ATOMS: atom_id res chain seq x y z
N MET A 1 0.97 -15.68 -8.86
CA MET A 1 0.67 -14.26 -9.12
C MET A 1 -0.48 -13.82 -8.22
N GLY A 2 -0.34 -12.68 -7.56
CA GLY A 2 -1.34 -12.09 -6.66
C GLY A 2 -1.02 -10.61 -6.46
N LEU A 3 -1.70 -9.97 -5.51
CA LEU A 3 -1.52 -8.55 -5.21
C LEU A 3 -0.89 -8.40 -3.83
N ASP A 4 0.31 -7.83 -3.80
CA ASP A 4 1.03 -7.44 -2.59
C ASP A 4 1.18 -5.92 -2.60
N ILE A 5 1.02 -5.32 -1.42
CA ILE A 5 1.05 -3.88 -1.25
C ILE A 5 1.94 -3.55 -0.04
N ALA A 6 2.76 -2.52 -0.15
CA ALA A 6 3.65 -2.08 0.92
C ALA A 6 3.68 -0.55 1.05
N VAL A 7 4.05 -0.09 2.25
CA VAL A 7 4.45 1.29 2.52
C VAL A 7 5.83 1.22 3.15
N PHE A 8 6.80 1.92 2.55
CA PHE A 8 8.15 2.00 3.09
C PHE A 8 8.27 3.06 4.17
N LYS A 9 9.18 2.84 5.11
CA LYS A 9 9.54 3.81 6.14
C LYS A 9 10.12 5.07 5.50
N SER A 10 9.83 6.21 6.10
CA SER A 10 10.43 7.49 5.68
C SER A 10 11.92 7.52 5.98
N VAL A 11 12.69 8.36 5.27
CA VAL A 11 14.11 8.62 5.60
C VAL A 11 14.27 9.00 7.08
N SER A 12 13.41 9.89 7.60
CA SER A 12 13.47 10.29 9.01
C SER A 12 13.18 9.14 9.99
N THR A 13 12.36 8.17 9.60
CA THR A 13 12.09 6.97 10.40
C THR A 13 13.32 6.05 10.37
N MET A 14 13.89 5.85 9.17
CA MET A 14 15.11 5.05 8.97
C MET A 14 16.29 5.60 9.76
N GLU A 15 16.58 6.90 9.66
CA GLU A 15 17.66 7.57 10.40
C GLU A 15 17.47 7.52 11.92
N ARG A 16 16.21 7.43 12.39
CA ARG A 16 15.94 7.27 13.83
C ARG A 16 16.19 5.84 14.31
N GLU A 17 15.85 4.85 13.49
CA GLU A 17 16.04 3.42 13.83
C GLU A 17 17.49 2.97 13.63
N PHE A 18 18.18 3.57 12.67
CA PHE A 18 19.56 3.28 12.31
C PHE A 18 20.38 4.59 12.27
N PRO A 19 20.70 5.17 13.45
CA PRO A 19 21.33 6.48 13.55
C PRO A 19 22.76 6.54 12.99
N GLU A 20 23.42 5.39 12.85
CA GLU A 20 24.72 5.27 12.20
C GLU A 20 24.68 5.22 10.67
N TYR A 21 23.49 5.18 10.04
CA TYR A 21 23.34 5.06 8.60
C TYR A 21 22.79 6.32 7.96
N SER A 22 23.18 6.56 6.71
CA SER A 22 22.56 7.56 5.84
C SER A 22 21.74 6.88 4.76
N PHE A 23 20.60 7.46 4.41
CA PHE A 23 19.64 6.87 3.48
C PHE A 23 19.34 7.76 2.29
N GLN A 24 19.11 7.12 1.14
CA GLN A 24 18.54 7.76 -0.03
C GLN A 24 17.16 7.16 -0.32
N ARG A 25 16.17 8.03 -0.53
CA ARG A 25 14.81 7.66 -0.90
C ARG A 25 14.70 7.57 -2.43
N GLU A 26 14.15 6.47 -2.92
CA GLU A 26 13.74 6.33 -4.32
C GLU A 26 12.49 7.20 -4.56
N PRO A 27 12.50 8.10 -5.57
CA PRO A 27 11.43 9.07 -5.75
C PRO A 27 10.02 8.51 -5.95
N MET A 28 9.86 7.41 -6.69
CA MET A 28 8.57 6.88 -7.14
C MET A 28 7.87 6.04 -6.06
N THR A 29 8.61 5.16 -5.42
CA THR A 29 8.14 4.16 -4.44
C THR A 29 8.32 4.63 -3.01
N GLY A 30 9.28 5.54 -2.77
CA GLY A 30 9.67 5.95 -1.42
C GLY A 30 10.52 4.93 -0.66
N GLU A 31 10.97 3.85 -1.32
CA GLU A 31 11.91 2.87 -0.73
C GLU A 31 13.22 3.56 -0.36
N CYS A 32 13.78 3.21 0.80
CA CYS A 32 15.03 3.77 1.30
C CYS A 32 16.18 2.78 1.15
N TRP A 33 17.31 3.25 0.64
CA TRP A 33 18.53 2.49 0.42
C TRP A 33 19.66 3.10 1.25
N VAL A 34 20.52 2.27 1.83
CA VAL A 34 21.69 2.75 2.58
C VAL A 34 22.72 3.30 1.60
N ILE A 35 23.17 4.53 1.85
CA ILE A 35 24.27 5.16 1.08
C ILE A 35 25.57 5.26 1.88
N ASP A 36 25.49 5.17 3.22
CA ASP A 36 26.63 5.10 4.12
C ASP A 36 26.26 4.27 5.36
N PRO A 37 27.06 3.25 5.73
CA PRO A 37 28.25 2.77 5.04
C PRO A 37 27.92 2.06 3.72
N GLU A 38 28.78 2.24 2.71
CA GLU A 38 28.60 1.67 1.38
C GLU A 38 28.59 0.13 1.41
N GLY A 39 27.74 -0.49 0.58
CA GLY A 39 27.64 -1.95 0.44
C GLY A 39 26.78 -2.65 1.50
N MET A 40 26.17 -1.89 2.41
CA MET A 40 25.19 -2.40 3.36
C MET A 40 23.81 -2.49 2.72
N ASN A 41 23.14 -3.62 2.91
CA ASN A 41 21.74 -3.80 2.54
C ASN A 41 20.93 -4.13 3.78
N LEU A 42 19.80 -3.47 3.93
CA LEU A 42 18.81 -3.81 4.95
C LEU A 42 17.85 -4.87 4.41
N ASP A 43 17.28 -5.65 5.33
CA ASP A 43 16.21 -6.57 4.96
C ASP A 43 14.91 -5.82 4.63
N TRP A 44 14.00 -6.54 3.97
CA TRP A 44 12.72 -5.98 3.55
C TRP A 44 11.89 -5.47 4.74
N ASP A 45 11.91 -6.20 5.85
CA ASP A 45 11.14 -5.86 7.04
C ASP A 45 11.70 -4.60 7.74
N ALA A 46 13.01 -4.36 7.67
CA ALA A 46 13.66 -3.18 8.20
C ALA A 46 13.29 -1.92 7.42
N VAL A 47 13.10 -2.00 6.10
CA VAL A 47 12.72 -0.85 5.26
C VAL A 47 11.21 -0.65 5.14
N THR A 48 10.41 -1.67 5.48
CA THR A 48 8.95 -1.65 5.33
C THR A 48 8.27 -1.17 6.61
N ALA A 49 7.38 -0.17 6.48
CA ALA A 49 6.54 0.28 7.60
C ALA A 49 5.29 -0.60 7.76
N ARG A 50 4.74 -1.07 6.63
CA ARG A 50 3.63 -2.03 6.59
C ARG A 50 3.60 -2.73 5.23
N SER A 51 3.34 -4.04 5.23
CA SER A 51 3.03 -4.81 4.03
C SER A 51 1.73 -5.60 4.22
N TRP A 52 1.07 -5.90 3.11
CA TRP A 52 -0.15 -6.69 3.10
C TRP A 52 -0.32 -7.44 1.78
N ARG A 53 -0.56 -8.75 1.90
CA ARG A 53 -0.99 -9.62 0.81
C ARG A 53 -2.50 -9.54 0.68
N VAL A 54 -3.00 -8.79 -0.29
CA VAL A 54 -4.46 -8.71 -0.55
C VAL A 54 -5.01 -10.09 -0.94
N GLY A 55 -4.27 -10.81 -1.78
CA GLY A 55 -4.66 -12.16 -2.16
C GLY A 55 -3.95 -12.68 -3.41
N ASN A 56 -4.28 -13.92 -3.79
CA ASN A 56 -3.92 -14.44 -5.09
C ASN A 56 -4.82 -13.84 -6.19
N ILE A 57 -4.47 -14.04 -7.46
CA ILE A 57 -5.21 -13.46 -8.59
C ILE A 57 -6.71 -13.79 -8.60
N MET A 58 -7.10 -15.00 -8.19
CA MET A 58 -8.51 -15.41 -8.13
C MET A 58 -9.24 -14.68 -7.01
N HIS A 59 -8.58 -14.53 -5.85
CA HIS A 59 -9.12 -13.79 -4.73
C HIS A 59 -9.31 -12.31 -5.08
N VAL A 60 -8.31 -11.68 -5.69
CA VAL A 60 -8.39 -10.28 -6.13
C VAL A 60 -9.50 -10.08 -7.16
N ALA A 61 -9.66 -11.01 -8.12
CA ALA A 61 -10.73 -10.95 -9.10
C ALA A 61 -12.13 -11.04 -8.45
N ALA A 62 -12.32 -11.99 -7.52
CA ALA A 62 -13.57 -12.15 -6.79
C ALA A 62 -13.87 -10.92 -5.91
N LEU A 63 -12.86 -10.42 -5.19
CA LEU A 63 -13.00 -9.22 -4.37
C LEU A 63 -13.38 -8.01 -5.20
N ARG A 64 -12.78 -7.82 -6.37
CA ARG A 64 -13.14 -6.76 -7.31
C ARG A 64 -14.61 -6.83 -7.72
N GLU A 65 -15.10 -8.01 -8.08
CA GLU A 65 -16.52 -8.20 -8.43
C GLU A 65 -17.45 -7.88 -7.25
N THR A 66 -17.07 -8.31 -6.04
CA THR A 66 -17.82 -8.01 -4.82
C THR A 66 -17.85 -6.51 -4.55
N ILE A 67 -16.72 -5.80 -4.65
CA ILE A 67 -16.63 -4.36 -4.44
C ILE A 67 -17.45 -3.60 -5.51
N ALA A 68 -17.40 -4.01 -6.77
CA ALA A 68 -18.24 -3.45 -7.83
C ALA A 68 -19.74 -3.62 -7.53
N GLY A 69 -20.14 -4.75 -6.93
CA GLY A 69 -21.51 -4.96 -6.46
C GLY A 69 -21.96 -4.00 -5.35
N HIS A 70 -21.02 -3.46 -4.55
CA HIS A 70 -21.33 -2.50 -3.48
C HIS A 70 -21.27 -1.04 -3.95
N LEU A 71 -20.31 -0.71 -4.82
CA LEU A 71 -19.98 0.68 -5.17
C LEU A 71 -20.33 1.07 -6.61
N GLY A 72 -20.67 0.08 -7.44
CA GLY A 72 -20.80 0.24 -8.88
C GLY A 72 -19.46 0.11 -9.61
N ASP A 73 -19.55 -0.19 -10.90
CA ASP A 73 -18.39 -0.29 -11.80
C ASP A 73 -17.66 1.06 -11.89
N GLY A 74 -16.32 1.01 -11.96
CA GLY A 74 -15.48 2.20 -12.12
C GLY A 74 -15.20 2.98 -10.82
N SER A 75 -15.52 2.38 -9.67
CA SER A 75 -15.12 2.87 -8.35
C SER A 75 -13.61 3.11 -8.28
N ALA A 76 -13.17 4.03 -7.42
CA ALA A 76 -11.77 4.31 -7.18
C ALA A 76 -11.02 3.09 -6.64
N LEU A 77 -11.63 2.32 -5.74
CA LEU A 77 -11.10 1.06 -5.24
C LEU A 77 -10.89 0.06 -6.38
N GLU A 78 -11.84 -0.02 -7.32
CA GLU A 78 -11.65 -0.83 -8.52
C GLU A 78 -10.54 -0.29 -9.42
N ARG A 79 -10.54 1.00 -9.78
CA ARG A 79 -9.62 1.52 -10.81
C ARG A 79 -8.18 1.74 -10.32
N ILE A 80 -7.99 2.00 -9.03
CA ILE A 80 -6.68 2.35 -8.45
C ILE A 80 -6.07 1.14 -7.75
N VAL A 81 -6.87 0.36 -7.01
CA VAL A 81 -6.36 -0.72 -6.14
C VAL A 81 -6.54 -2.10 -6.76
N LEU A 82 -7.75 -2.39 -7.26
CA LEU A 82 -8.14 -3.72 -7.74
C LEU A 82 -8.15 -3.82 -9.28
N TYR A 83 -7.54 -2.87 -9.99
CA TYR A 83 -7.62 -2.84 -11.45
C TYR A 83 -6.91 -4.05 -12.06
N SER A 84 -7.43 -4.58 -13.16
CA SER A 84 -6.81 -5.73 -13.83
C SER A 84 -5.56 -5.28 -14.62
N GLY A 85 -4.40 -5.30 -13.97
CA GLY A 85 -3.11 -4.98 -14.58
C GLY A 85 -1.90 -5.58 -13.84
N SER A 86 -0.71 -5.41 -14.39
CA SER A 86 0.53 -5.71 -13.68
C SER A 86 0.84 -4.55 -12.75
N HIS A 87 0.65 -4.75 -11.45
CA HIS A 87 0.83 -3.69 -10.46
C HIS A 87 2.28 -3.50 -10.01
N SER A 88 3.18 -4.47 -10.21
CA SER A 88 4.52 -4.40 -9.60
C SER A 88 5.28 -3.15 -10.06
N GLY A 89 5.60 -2.28 -9.10
CA GLY A 89 6.27 -0.99 -9.31
C GLY A 89 5.34 0.23 -9.38
N ASP A 90 4.02 0.05 -9.44
CA ASP A 90 3.07 1.16 -9.39
C ASP A 90 2.92 1.70 -7.96
N ALA A 91 2.51 2.96 -7.86
CA ALA A 91 2.36 3.66 -6.58
C ALA A 91 1.05 4.46 -6.53
N ILE A 92 0.40 4.45 -5.36
CA ILE A 92 -0.73 5.30 -5.03
C ILE A 92 -0.21 6.47 -4.19
N GLU A 93 -0.33 7.67 -4.75
CA GLU A 93 0.10 8.90 -4.09
C GLU A 93 -1.00 9.50 -3.20
N GLU A 94 -0.58 10.39 -2.31
CA GLU A 94 -1.44 11.05 -1.32
C GLU A 94 -2.71 11.72 -1.89
N PRO A 95 -2.68 12.39 -3.07
CA PRO A 95 -3.89 12.99 -3.65
C PRO A 95 -5.02 11.98 -3.91
N SER A 96 -4.68 10.71 -4.17
CA SER A 96 -5.66 9.65 -4.42
C SER A 96 -6.29 9.10 -3.15
N PHE A 97 -5.66 9.28 -1.98
CA PHE A 97 -6.14 8.71 -0.72
C PHE A 97 -7.51 9.24 -0.32
N ALA A 98 -7.78 10.52 -0.56
CA ALA A 98 -9.07 11.12 -0.22
C ALA A 98 -10.24 10.49 -1.00
N GLU A 99 -9.99 10.01 -2.22
CA GLU A 99 -11.00 9.31 -3.00
C GLU A 99 -11.23 7.88 -2.48
N LEU A 100 -10.14 7.15 -2.21
CA LEU A 100 -10.20 5.80 -1.64
C LEU A 100 -10.91 5.79 -0.28
N GLU A 101 -10.59 6.72 0.62
CA GLU A 101 -11.21 6.81 1.94
C GLU A 101 -12.71 7.08 1.89
N ARG A 102 -13.20 7.82 0.88
CA ARG A 102 -14.64 8.03 0.71
C ARG A 102 -15.36 6.72 0.38
N GLU A 103 -14.76 5.89 -0.46
CA GLU A 103 -15.32 4.61 -0.84
C GLU A 103 -15.18 3.56 0.26
N LEU A 104 -14.05 3.57 0.99
CA LEU A 104 -13.84 2.69 2.14
C LEU A 104 -14.93 2.85 3.20
N LYS A 105 -15.34 4.09 3.49
CA LYS A 105 -16.46 4.37 4.42
C LYS A 105 -17.78 3.76 4.00
N LEU A 106 -17.98 3.50 2.71
CA LEU A 106 -19.22 2.89 2.21
C LEU A 106 -19.23 1.37 2.42
N ILE A 107 -18.06 0.75 2.60
CA ILE A 107 -17.90 -0.71 2.70
C ILE A 107 -17.37 -1.19 4.06
N GLU A 108 -16.88 -0.29 4.93
CA GLU A 108 -16.33 -0.62 6.26
C GLU A 108 -17.31 -1.38 7.17
N SER A 109 -18.61 -1.19 6.95
CA SER A 109 -19.68 -1.85 7.70
C SER A 109 -20.30 -3.05 6.97
N SER A 110 -19.67 -3.54 5.90
CA SER A 110 -20.17 -4.68 5.12
C SER A 110 -20.37 -5.92 6.00
N PRO A 111 -21.47 -6.68 5.81
CA PRO A 111 -21.65 -7.97 6.46
C PRO A 111 -20.68 -9.04 5.94
N ASP A 112 -20.09 -8.82 4.77
CA ASP A 112 -19.05 -9.67 4.20
C ASP A 112 -17.72 -9.41 4.92
N GLU A 113 -17.19 -10.45 5.56
CA GLU A 113 -15.94 -10.38 6.32
C GLU A 113 -14.75 -10.00 5.45
N TRP A 114 -14.70 -10.46 4.20
CA TRP A 114 -13.58 -10.17 3.30
C TRP A 114 -13.60 -8.73 2.82
N VAL A 115 -14.78 -8.17 2.59
CA VAL A 115 -14.95 -6.75 2.23
C VAL A 115 -14.51 -5.86 3.40
N ARG A 116 -14.90 -6.23 4.62
CA ARG A 116 -14.51 -5.50 5.84
C ARG A 116 -13.01 -5.59 6.09
N GLU A 117 -12.42 -6.78 6.01
CA GLU A 117 -10.97 -6.97 6.14
C GLU A 117 -10.21 -6.14 5.10
N PHE A 118 -10.67 -6.14 3.85
CA PHE A 118 -10.08 -5.31 2.80
C PHE A 118 -10.14 -3.83 3.16
N ALA A 119 -11.29 -3.35 3.64
CA ALA A 119 -11.48 -1.96 4.01
C ALA A 119 -10.58 -1.53 5.18
N ASP A 120 -10.49 -2.37 6.21
CA ASP A 120 -9.67 -2.14 7.40
C ASP A 120 -8.18 -2.12 7.03
N CYS A 121 -7.70 -3.11 6.28
CA CYS A 121 -6.29 -3.21 5.89
C CYS A 121 -5.85 -2.05 4.99
N LEU A 122 -6.67 -1.65 4.01
CA LEU A 122 -6.37 -0.53 3.13
C LEU A 122 -6.43 0.81 3.88
N SER A 123 -7.39 1.00 4.78
CA SER A 123 -7.45 2.19 5.65
C SER A 123 -6.19 2.31 6.50
N GLU A 124 -5.70 1.20 7.05
CA GLU A 124 -4.47 1.20 7.83
C GLU A 124 -3.25 1.52 6.96
N LEU A 125 -3.15 1.00 5.72
CA LEU A 125 -2.10 1.36 4.77
C LEU A 125 -2.12 2.86 4.43
N ILE A 126 -3.28 3.46 4.19
CA ILE A 126 -3.41 4.91 3.95
C ILE A 126 -2.91 5.71 5.18
N GLY A 127 -3.27 5.26 6.38
CA GLY A 127 -2.77 5.84 7.62
C GLY A 127 -1.24 5.77 7.74
N MET A 128 -0.65 4.62 7.43
CA MET A 128 0.80 4.43 7.43
C MET A 128 1.49 5.29 6.38
N ALA A 129 0.96 5.31 5.15
CA ALA A 129 1.48 6.11 4.04
C ALA A 129 1.55 7.60 4.40
N ARG A 130 0.48 8.14 5.01
CA ARG A 130 0.47 9.52 5.50
C ARG A 130 1.48 9.77 6.61
N ARG A 131 1.61 8.84 7.57
CA ARG A 131 2.57 8.98 8.68
C ARG A 131 4.01 8.99 8.18
N GLU A 132 4.34 8.08 7.26
CA GLU A 132 5.67 7.99 6.65
C GLU A 132 5.87 9.02 5.52
N LYS A 133 4.84 9.77 5.13
CA LYS A 133 4.85 10.68 3.98
C LYS A 133 5.38 10.00 2.71
N ASN A 134 4.98 8.74 2.53
CA ASN A 134 5.38 7.87 1.44
C ASN A 134 4.15 7.33 0.72
N PRO A 135 4.26 6.99 -0.57
CA PRO A 135 3.16 6.38 -1.31
C PRO A 135 2.90 4.94 -0.83
N ILE A 136 1.77 4.40 -1.24
CA ILE A 136 1.47 2.97 -1.15
C ILE A 136 1.98 2.32 -2.45
N VAL A 137 2.81 1.30 -2.37
CA VAL A 137 3.47 0.67 -3.51
C VAL A 137 2.95 -0.74 -3.71
N PHE A 138 2.77 -1.14 -4.95
CA PHE A 138 2.48 -2.52 -5.30
C PHE A 138 3.78 -3.27 -5.62
N VAL A 139 3.96 -4.46 -5.03
CA VAL A 139 5.21 -5.23 -5.08
C VAL A 139 5.05 -6.59 -5.74
#